data_AF-A0A3Q9KEI0-F1
#
_entry.id   AF-A0A3Q9KEI0-F1
#
_cell.length_a   1.000
_cell.length_b   1.000
_cell.length_c   1.000
_cell.angle_alpha   90.00
_cell.angle_beta   90.00
_cell.angle_gamma   90.00
#
_symmetry.space_group_name_H-M   'P 1'
#
loop_
_entity.id
_entity.type
_entity.pdbx_description
1 polymer ?
#
loop_
_entity_poly.entity_id
_entity_poly.type
_entity_poly.pdbx_seq_one_letter_code
_entity_poly.pdbx_strand_id
1 'polypeptide(L)' 'MRIAIDTDRCIGAGQCALTAPGVFTQDDDGFSALLPGREDGAGDPLVREAARACPVQAIEVTDD' A
#
# COMPACT_ATOMS: atom_id res chain seq x y z
N MET A 1 10.66 5.05 -8.08
CA MET A 1 9.33 4.55 -7.63
C MET A 1 9.07 5.02 -6.21
N ARG A 2 7.87 5.53 -5.93
CA ARG A 2 7.44 5.97 -4.60
C ARG A 2 6.01 5.52 -4.34
N ILE A 3 5.72 5.09 -3.11
CA ILE A 3 4.37 4.71 -2.67
C ILE A 3 3.85 5.76 -1.68
N ALA A 4 2.63 6.23 -1.88
CA ALA A 4 1.92 7.10 -0.95
C ALA A 4 0.57 6.47 -0.58
N ILE A 5 0.17 6.63 0.69
CA ILE A 5 -1.11 6.16 1.22
C ILE A 5 -1.87 7.36 1.78
N ASP A 6 -3.06 7.62 1.23
CA ASP A 6 -4.01 8.60 1.73
C ASP A 6 -4.85 7.98 2.86
N THR A 7 -4.50 8.28 4.10
CA THR A 7 -5.18 7.77 5.30
C THR A 7 -6.59 8.32 5.47
N ASP A 8 -6.89 9.50 4.92
CA ASP A 8 -8.26 10.08 4.97
C ASP A 8 -9.23 9.31 4.06
N ARG A 9 -8.71 8.71 2.99
CA ARG A 9 -9.47 7.85 2.08
C ARG A 9 -9.46 6.38 2.48
N CYS A 10 -8.41 5.94 3.17
CA CYS A 10 -8.23 4.54 3.51
C CYS A 10 -9.36 4.04 4.42
N ILE A 11 -9.98 2.93 4.08
CA ILE A 11 -11.07 2.32 4.87
C ILE A 11 -10.65 1.02 5.56
N GLY A 12 -9.35 0.72 5.61
CA GLY A 12 -8.82 -0.47 6.29
C GLY A 12 -9.22 -1.82 5.68
N ALA A 13 -9.50 -1.87 4.37
CA ALA A 13 -9.98 -3.09 3.69
C ALA A 13 -8.94 -4.22 3.56
N GLY A 14 -7.66 -3.96 3.87
CA GLY A 14 -6.59 -4.97 3.90
C GLY A 14 -6.12 -5.53 2.55
N GLN A 15 -6.73 -5.12 1.42
CA GLN A 15 -6.39 -5.68 0.10
C GLN A 15 -4.91 -5.50 -0.27
N CYS A 16 -4.31 -4.36 0.05
CA CYS A 16 -2.90 -4.12 -0.24
C CYS A 16 -1.96 -5.07 0.52
N ALA A 17 -2.24 -5.33 1.80
CA ALA A 17 -1.46 -6.25 2.62
C ALA A 17 -1.68 -7.71 2.19
N LEU A 18 -2.88 -8.06 1.70
CA LEU A 18 -3.13 -9.38 1.11
C LEU A 18 -2.42 -9.57 -0.23
N THR A 19 -2.38 -8.54 -1.08
CA THR A 19 -1.78 -8.60 -2.42
C THR A 19 -0.25 -8.53 -2.38
N ALA A 20 0.32 -7.66 -1.55
CA ALA A 20 1.78 -7.47 -1.44
C ALA A 20 2.21 -7.38 0.04
N PRO A 21 2.14 -8.51 0.79
CA PRO A 21 2.45 -8.56 2.23
C PRO A 21 3.92 -8.25 2.56
N GLY A 22 4.81 -8.30 1.56
CA GLY A 22 6.21 -7.90 1.70
C GLY A 22 6.45 -6.38 1.64
N VAL A 23 5.39 -5.60 1.41
CA VAL A 23 5.44 -4.13 1.26
C VAL A 23 4.43 -3.45 2.17
N PHE A 24 3.19 -3.94 2.20
CA PHE A 24 2.10 -3.31 2.95
C PHE A 24 1.78 -4.08 4.24
N THR A 25 1.35 -3.33 5.24
CA THR A 25 0.76 -3.81 6.50
C THR A 25 -0.45 -2.96 6.85
N GLN A 26 -1.06 -3.20 8.00
CA GLN A 26 -1.94 -2.25 8.67
C GLN A 26 -1.31 -1.79 9.98
N ASP A 27 -1.57 -0.54 10.37
CA ASP A 27 -1.21 -0.01 11.68
C ASP A 27 -2.22 -0.45 12.76
N ASP A 28 -2.01 0.03 13.99
CA ASP A 28 -2.84 -0.32 15.15
C ASP A 28 -4.28 0.20 15.04
N ASP A 29 -4.53 1.22 14.20
CA ASP A 29 -5.86 1.77 13.90
C ASP A 29 -6.53 1.08 12.70
N GLY A 30 -5.85 0.13 12.07
CA GLY A 30 -6.34 -0.63 10.92
C GLY A 30 -6.18 0.10 9.59
N PHE A 31 -5.48 1.23 9.53
CA PHE A 31 -5.16 1.88 8.25
C PHE A 31 -3.97 1.21 7.59
N SER A 32 -3.95 1.22 6.26
CA SER A 32 -2.83 0.70 5.50
C SER A 32 -1.56 1.49 5.77
N ALA A 33 -0.46 0.78 5.98
CA ALA A 33 0.87 1.33 6.16
C ALA A 33 1.89 0.56 5.32
N LEU A 34 3.10 1.09 5.19
CA LEU A 34 4.23 0.40 4.59
C LEU A 34 5.07 -0.27 5.68
N LEU A 35 5.64 -1.43 5.35
CA LEU A 35 6.69 -2.00 6.17
C LEU A 35 7.92 -1.06 6.17
N PRO A 36 8.66 -0.96 7.28
CA PRO A 36 9.86 -0.12 7.35
C PRO A 36 10.86 -0.46 6.23
N GLY A 37 11.34 0.56 5.51
CA GLY A 37 12.31 0.37 4.42
C GLY A 37 11.70 -0.14 3.11
N ARG A 38 10.37 -0.11 2.96
CA ARG A 38 9.64 -0.52 1.74
C ARG A 38 8.95 0.66 1.05
N GLU A 39 9.42 1.88 1.30
CA GLU A 39 8.86 3.12 0.74
C GLU A 39 8.95 3.16 -0.80
N ASP A 40 9.90 2.43 -1.37
CA ASP A 40 10.10 2.24 -2.80
C ASP A 40 9.54 0.90 -3.32
N GLY A 41 8.80 0.17 -2.49
CA GLY A 41 8.25 -1.15 -2.81
C GLY A 41 9.26 -2.30 -2.91
N ALA A 42 10.56 -2.05 -2.70
CA ALA A 42 11.64 -3.04 -2.73
C ALA A 42 11.64 -3.97 -3.97
N GLY A 43 11.21 -3.45 -5.12
CA GLY A 43 11.13 -4.21 -6.38
C GLY A 43 10.04 -5.29 -6.42
N ASP A 44 9.10 -5.30 -5.46
CA ASP A 44 7.99 -6.25 -5.47
C ASP A 44 7.06 -5.99 -6.68
N PRO A 45 6.87 -6.98 -7.57
CA PRO A 45 6.10 -6.80 -8.80
C PRO A 45 4.60 -6.58 -8.54
N LEU A 46 4.11 -6.87 -7.33
CA LEU A 46 2.70 -6.77 -6.96
C LEU A 46 2.32 -5.41 -6.38
N VAL A 47 3.25 -4.47 -6.20
CA VAL A 47 2.96 -3.12 -5.63
C VAL A 47 1.86 -2.40 -6.40
N ARG A 48 1.91 -2.43 -7.73
CA ARG A 48 0.89 -1.80 -8.57
C ARG A 48 -0.45 -2.54 -8.53
N GLU A 49 -0.42 -3.85 -8.33
CA GLU A 49 -1.64 -4.64 -8.17
C GLU A 49 -2.28 -4.35 -6.80
N ALA A 50 -1.49 -4.22 -5.74
CA ALA A 50 -1.96 -3.83 -4.42
C ALA A 50 -2.64 -2.45 -4.44
N ALA A 51 -2.09 -1.50 -5.21
CA ALA A 51 -2.72 -0.20 -5.43
C ALA A 51 -4.06 -0.31 -6.18
N ARG A 52 -4.13 -1.12 -7.25
CA ARG A 52 -5.37 -1.38 -8.00
C ARG A 52 -6.44 -2.11 -7.19
N ALA A 53 -6.03 -3.00 -6.29
CA ALA A 53 -6.93 -3.76 -5.43
C ALA A 53 -7.56 -2.90 -4.31
N CYS A 54 -7.05 -1.68 -4.08
CA CYS A 54 -7.62 -0.77 -3.10
C CYS A 54 -9.03 -0.31 -3.54
N PRO A 55 -10.11 -0.66 -2.81
CA PRO A 55 -11.48 -0.38 -3.24
C PRO A 55 -11.82 1.12 -3.31
N VAL A 56 -11.05 1.94 -2.59
CA VAL A 56 -11.23 3.39 -2.47
C VAL A 56 -10.09 4.19 -3.10
N GLN A 57 -9.15 3.51 -3.79
CA GLN A 57 -7.98 4.11 -4.44
C GLN A 57 -7.20 5.05 -3.52
N ALA A 58 -6.90 4.58 -2.30
CA ALA A 58 -6.12 5.31 -1.31
C ALA A 58 -4.59 5.16 -1.49
N ILE A 59 -4.14 4.36 -2.45
CA ILE A 59 -2.72 4.08 -2.68
C ILE A 59 -2.31 4.62 -4.03
N GLU A 60 -1.28 5.48 -4.05
CA GLU A 60 -0.67 6.02 -5.25
C GLU A 60 0.75 5.47 -5.42
N VAL A 61 1.11 5.14 -6.66
CA VAL A 61 2.44 4.62 -7.04
C VAL A 61 2.97 5.44 -8.21
N THR A 62 4.06 6.17 -7.99
CA THR A 62 4.69 7.04 -9.01
C THR A 62 6.07 6.51 -9.42
N ASP A 63 6.44 6.73 -10.68
CA ASP A 63 7.77 6.48 -11.24
C ASP A 63 8.58 7.78 -11.26
N ASP A 64 8.96 8.27 -10.08
CA ASP A 64 10.09 9.21 -9.98
C ASP A 64 11.42 8.46 -10.07
#